data_AF-A0A7W1N949-F1
#
_entry.id   AF-A0A7W1N949-F1
#
_cell.length_a   1.000
_cell.length_b   1.000
_cell.length_c   1.000
_cell.angle_alpha   90.00
_cell.angle_beta   90.00
_cell.angle_gamma   90.00
#
_symmetry.space_group_name_H-M   'P 1'
#
loop_
_entity.id
_entity.type
_entity.pdbx_description
1 polymer ?
#
loop_
_entity_poly.entity_id
_entity_poly.type
_entity_poly.pdbx_seq_one_letter_code
_entity_poly.pdbx_strand_id
1 'polypeptide(L)'
;MPTIEHFIPFRAGELIARLCRDTRIAEGDRAGLRAVAELVRALIHHDFHARLERLKSLYAPFDPDRDTRPIDPPPATGLDAVRKELLDDLGALLVRANYRRLEAEELNRALAEESVFNVQLHTQLDDFAELVLFCRGITALDEPRQAWFGLKKWTQRVDYFQRVAIYTRFKEREHFVGKGRKRLPFTAGSSILKLFQNIPRADLEMLFPNTDVRMKTGQKLLVGVPAIAGGVLVLVTKLGASLLLVGVLIGWWIGLADEPQKMEAKEITALCLGLLALLGYVWRQ
;
A
#
# COMPACT_ATOMS: atom_id res chain seq x y z
N MET A 1 -17.87 6.04 22.95
CA MET A 1 -18.02 4.86 23.82
C MET A 1 -16.99 3.83 23.39
N PRO A 2 -16.27 3.16 24.31
CA PRO A 2 -15.34 2.11 23.91
C PRO A 2 -16.14 0.98 23.24
N THR A 3 -15.84 0.69 21.98
CA THR A 3 -16.43 -0.44 21.25
C THR A 3 -16.01 -1.73 21.93
N ILE A 4 -16.98 -2.53 22.36
CA ILE A 4 -16.73 -3.86 22.93
C ILE A 4 -16.07 -4.70 21.83
N GLU A 5 -14.84 -5.14 22.11
CA GLU A 5 -14.06 -5.96 21.20
C GLU A 5 -14.54 -7.41 21.28
N HIS A 6 -14.89 -8.01 20.14
CA HIS A 6 -15.44 -9.37 20.08
C HIS A 6 -14.36 -10.48 20.07
N PHE A 7 -13.07 -10.12 20.02
CA PHE A 7 -11.99 -11.09 19.96
C PHE A 7 -11.56 -11.56 21.36
N ILE A 8 -11.52 -12.89 21.55
CA ILE A 8 -11.03 -13.51 22.78
C ILE A 8 -9.61 -14.05 22.53
N PRO A 9 -8.56 -13.50 23.19
CA PRO A 9 -7.16 -13.82 22.90
C PRO A 9 -6.68 -15.12 23.59
N PHE A 10 -7.50 -16.18 23.60
CA PHE A 10 -7.16 -17.46 24.23
C PHE A 10 -7.38 -18.63 23.27
N ARG A 11 -6.52 -19.65 23.36
CA ARG A 11 -6.70 -20.88 22.59
C ARG A 11 -7.85 -21.68 23.19
N ALA A 12 -8.73 -22.21 22.35
CA ALA A 12 -9.87 -23.02 22.79
C ALA A 12 -9.42 -24.23 23.66
N GLY A 13 -8.33 -24.90 23.29
CA GLY A 13 -7.78 -26.02 24.06
C GLY A 13 -7.31 -25.63 25.47
N GLU A 14 -6.70 -24.45 25.63
CA GLU A 14 -6.29 -23.93 26.94
C GLU A 14 -7.50 -23.56 27.80
N LEU A 15 -8.54 -22.99 27.18
CA LEU A 15 -9.80 -22.69 27.85
C LEU A 15 -10.47 -23.97 28.35
N ILE A 16 -10.55 -25.01 27.52
CA ILE A 16 -11.12 -26.32 27.90
C ILE A 16 -10.29 -26.95 29.02
N ALA A 17 -8.96 -26.92 28.93
CA ALA A 17 -8.07 -27.44 29.97
C ALA A 17 -8.24 -26.68 31.29
N ARG A 18 -8.42 -25.35 31.23
CA ARG A 18 -8.68 -24.51 32.41
C ARG A 18 -10.04 -24.84 33.04
N LEU A 19 -11.09 -25.00 32.24
CA LEU A 19 -12.43 -25.39 32.69
C LEU A 19 -12.42 -26.78 33.35
N CYS A 20 -11.67 -27.74 32.79
CA CYS A 20 -11.52 -29.07 33.38
C CYS A 20 -10.80 -29.07 34.74
N ARG A 21 -9.99 -28.03 35.03
CA ARG A 21 -9.30 -27.85 36.32
C ARG A 21 -10.11 -26.99 37.30
N ASP A 22 -11.24 -26.45 36.87
CA ASP A 22 -12.10 -25.62 37.71
C ASP A 22 -12.79 -26.51 38.76
N THR A 23 -12.74 -26.09 40.02
CA THR A 23 -13.32 -26.85 41.14
C THR A 23 -14.84 -26.87 41.12
N ARG A 24 -15.48 -26.00 40.32
CA ARG A 24 -16.93 -25.97 40.11
C ARG A 24 -17.43 -27.11 39.21
N ILE A 25 -16.53 -27.79 38.48
CA ILE A 25 -16.87 -28.93 37.62
C ILE A 25 -16.53 -30.23 38.35
N ALA A 26 -17.53 -31.08 38.57
CA ALA A 26 -17.35 -32.38 39.21
C ALA A 26 -16.39 -33.27 38.40
N GLU A 27 -15.60 -34.10 39.09
CA GLU A 27 -14.56 -34.89 38.43
C GLU A 27 -15.11 -35.87 37.40
N GLY A 28 -16.28 -36.47 37.65
CA GLY A 28 -17.00 -37.33 36.72
C GLY A 28 -17.44 -36.63 35.42
N ASP A 29 -17.74 -35.32 35.49
CA ASP A 29 -18.24 -34.55 34.34
C ASP A 29 -17.12 -34.07 33.41
N ARG A 30 -15.87 -34.12 33.85
CA ARG A 30 -14.70 -33.66 33.06
C ARG A 30 -14.53 -34.45 31.76
N ALA A 31 -14.88 -35.74 31.75
CA ALA A 31 -14.86 -36.55 30.54
C ALA A 31 -15.95 -36.09 29.55
N GLY A 32 -17.17 -35.85 30.05
CA GLY A 32 -18.28 -35.31 29.26
C GLY A 32 -17.98 -33.93 28.68
N LEU A 33 -17.38 -33.03 29.47
CA LEU A 33 -16.97 -31.70 28.99
C LEU A 33 -15.98 -31.79 27.82
N ARG A 34 -14.99 -32.68 27.89
CA ARG A 34 -14.06 -32.91 26.78
C ARG A 34 -14.77 -33.48 25.55
N ALA A 35 -15.68 -34.44 25.75
CA ALA A 35 -16.45 -35.01 24.64
C ALA A 35 -17.30 -33.94 23.93
N VAL A 36 -18.00 -33.08 24.68
CA VAL A 36 -18.75 -31.95 24.13
C VAL A 36 -17.83 -31.00 23.36
N ALA A 37 -16.67 -30.66 23.92
CA ALA A 37 -15.73 -29.78 23.24
C ALA A 37 -15.21 -30.37 21.91
N GLU A 38 -14.91 -31.69 21.88
CA GLU A 38 -14.53 -32.36 20.63
C GLU A 38 -15.67 -32.41 19.62
N LEU A 39 -16.91 -32.67 20.05
CA LEU A 39 -18.08 -32.62 19.17
C LEU A 39 -18.30 -31.22 18.58
N VAL A 40 -18.20 -30.18 19.40
CA VAL A 40 -18.29 -28.78 18.94
C VAL A 40 -17.18 -28.47 17.93
N ARG A 41 -15.94 -28.90 18.18
CA ARG A 41 -14.82 -28.73 17.24
C ARG A 41 -15.07 -29.45 15.91
N ALA A 42 -15.56 -30.69 15.96
CA ALA A 42 -15.86 -31.48 14.77
C ALA A 42 -16.96 -30.83 13.92
N LEU A 43 -18.04 -30.37 14.56
CA LEU A 43 -19.13 -29.65 13.90
C LEU A 43 -18.64 -28.37 13.23
N ILE A 44 -17.88 -27.55 13.97
CA ILE A 44 -17.29 -26.31 13.45
C ILE A 44 -16.37 -26.59 12.26
N HIS A 45 -15.55 -27.65 12.32
CA HIS A 45 -14.67 -28.04 11.23
C HIS A 45 -15.45 -28.42 9.97
N HIS A 46 -16.50 -29.24 10.13
CA HIS A 46 -17.36 -29.65 9.02
C HIS A 46 -18.04 -28.44 8.34
N ASP A 47 -18.65 -27.57 9.13
CA ASP A 47 -19.30 -26.35 8.64
C ASP A 47 -18.33 -25.42 7.90
N PHE A 48 -17.13 -25.25 8.45
CA PHE A 48 -16.10 -24.41 7.81
C PHE A 48 -15.58 -25.01 6.52
N HIS A 49 -15.43 -26.33 6.44
CA HIS A 49 -14.97 -26.99 5.22
C HIS A 49 -15.94 -26.74 4.06
N ALA A 50 -17.24 -27.01 4.26
CA ALA A 50 -18.26 -26.78 3.24
C ALA A 50 -18.30 -25.30 2.79
N ARG A 51 -18.22 -24.38 3.75
CA ARG A 51 -18.23 -22.94 3.46
C ARG A 51 -16.97 -22.47 2.74
N LEU A 52 -15.81 -23.01 3.09
CA LEU A 52 -14.54 -22.69 2.44
C LEU A 52 -14.57 -23.13 0.97
N GLU A 53 -15.01 -24.35 0.69
CA GLU A 53 -15.11 -24.84 -0.69
C GLU A 53 -16.10 -23.99 -1.51
N ARG A 54 -17.25 -23.62 -0.94
CA ARG A 54 -18.19 -22.70 -1.59
C ARG A 54 -17.54 -21.35 -1.92
N LEU A 55 -16.84 -20.73 -0.97
CA LEU A 55 -16.15 -19.45 -1.18
C LEU A 55 -15.06 -19.54 -2.25
N LYS A 56 -14.30 -20.63 -2.29
CA LYS A 56 -13.31 -20.89 -3.36
C LYS A 56 -14.00 -20.97 -4.73
N SER A 57 -15.10 -21.71 -4.84
CA SER A 57 -15.86 -21.81 -6.09
C SER A 57 -16.43 -20.46 -6.54
N LEU A 58 -16.93 -19.65 -5.60
CA LEU A 58 -17.45 -18.30 -5.90
C LEU A 58 -16.33 -17.31 -6.29
N TYR A 59 -15.13 -17.47 -5.74
CA TYR A 59 -13.99 -16.59 -6.04
C TYR A 59 -13.28 -16.96 -7.36
N ALA A 60 -13.27 -18.25 -7.74
CA ALA A 60 -12.51 -18.76 -8.89
C ALA A 60 -12.73 -18.01 -10.23
N PRO A 61 -13.95 -17.53 -10.58
CA PRO A 61 -14.14 -16.75 -11.81
C PRO A 61 -13.42 -15.39 -11.80
N PHE A 62 -13.13 -14.84 -10.62
CA PHE A 62 -12.56 -13.50 -10.44
C PHE A 62 -11.07 -13.51 -10.10
N ASP A 63 -10.49 -14.69 -9.87
CA ASP A 63 -9.09 -14.84 -9.51
C ASP A 63 -8.18 -14.48 -10.71
N PRO A 64 -7.37 -13.40 -10.60
CA PRO A 64 -6.40 -13.04 -11.63
C PRO A 64 -5.21 -14.01 -11.70
N ASP A 65 -4.93 -14.72 -10.61
CA ASP A 65 -3.75 -15.58 -10.44
C ASP A 65 -4.13 -17.07 -10.49
N ARG A 66 -5.24 -17.41 -11.16
CA ARG A 66 -5.74 -18.79 -11.20
C ARG A 66 -4.75 -19.72 -11.92
N ASP A 67 -4.43 -20.83 -11.28
CA ASP A 67 -3.64 -21.92 -11.90
C ASP A 67 -4.50 -22.86 -12.75
N THR A 68 -5.82 -22.87 -12.52
CA THR A 68 -6.75 -23.82 -13.13
C THR A 68 -7.61 -23.19 -14.22
N ARG A 69 -7.95 -23.97 -15.24
CA ARG A 69 -8.85 -23.55 -16.32
C ARG A 69 -10.28 -24.00 -15.99
N PRO A 70 -11.29 -23.13 -16.19
CA PRO A 70 -12.68 -23.51 -16.00
C PRO A 70 -13.10 -24.54 -17.06
N ILE A 71 -13.86 -25.55 -16.65
CA ILE A 71 -14.50 -26.51 -17.56
C ILE A 71 -15.72 -25.85 -18.18
N ASP A 72 -16.61 -25.28 -17.35
CA ASP A 72 -17.80 -24.54 -17.76
C ASP A 72 -17.74 -23.11 -17.19
N PRO A 73 -17.21 -22.13 -17.94
CA PRO A 73 -17.14 -20.76 -17.46
C PRO A 73 -18.55 -20.16 -17.35
N PRO A 74 -18.87 -19.46 -16.24
CA PRO A 74 -20.16 -18.81 -16.10
C PRO A 74 -20.33 -17.72 -17.18
N PRO A 75 -21.54 -17.53 -17.72
CA PRO A 75 -21.81 -16.48 -18.68
C PRO A 75 -21.56 -15.10 -18.04
N ALA A 76 -21.06 -14.15 -18.84
CA ALA A 76 -20.71 -12.81 -18.37
C ALA A 76 -21.88 -12.08 -17.69
N THR A 77 -23.11 -12.36 -18.10
CA THR A 77 -24.34 -11.79 -17.54
C THR A 77 -24.65 -12.25 -16.10
N GLY A 78 -24.05 -13.35 -15.63
CA GLY A 78 -24.25 -13.88 -14.27
C GLY A 78 -23.17 -13.48 -13.26
N LEU A 79 -22.05 -12.90 -13.71
CA LEU A 79 -20.88 -12.65 -12.87
C LEU A 79 -21.15 -11.67 -11.73
N ASP A 80 -21.99 -10.66 -11.93
CA ASP A 80 -22.33 -9.69 -10.88
C ASP A 80 -23.13 -10.33 -9.75
N ALA A 81 -24.02 -11.27 -10.07
CA ALA A 81 -24.77 -12.03 -9.06
C ALA A 81 -23.85 -12.93 -8.24
N VAL A 82 -22.96 -13.68 -8.91
CA VAL A 82 -21.94 -14.53 -8.25
C VAL A 82 -21.03 -13.68 -7.36
N ARG A 83 -20.66 -12.47 -7.80
CA ARG A 83 -19.82 -11.56 -7.00
C ARG A 83 -20.55 -11.05 -5.76
N LYS A 84 -21.81 -10.66 -5.90
CA LYS A 84 -22.63 -10.25 -4.76
C LYS A 84 -22.73 -11.38 -3.74
N GLU A 85 -22.99 -12.59 -4.22
CA GLU A 85 -23.05 -13.80 -3.38
C GLU A 85 -21.72 -14.07 -2.68
N LEU A 86 -20.58 -13.94 -3.38
CA LEU A 86 -19.24 -14.02 -2.78
C LEU A 86 -19.06 -13.02 -1.64
N LEU A 87 -19.42 -11.75 -1.87
CA LEU A 87 -19.25 -10.68 -0.88
C LEU A 87 -20.14 -10.87 0.35
N ASP A 88 -21.40 -11.26 0.14
CA ASP A 88 -22.35 -11.53 1.21
C ASP A 88 -21.85 -12.71 2.07
N ASP A 89 -21.39 -13.79 1.44
CA ASP A 89 -20.86 -14.96 2.14
C ASP A 89 -19.54 -14.68 2.86
N LEU A 90 -18.63 -13.94 2.22
CA LEU A 90 -17.36 -13.54 2.81
C LEU A 90 -17.59 -12.61 4.00
N GLY A 91 -18.49 -11.63 3.85
CA GLY A 91 -18.87 -10.72 4.91
C GLY A 91 -19.45 -11.45 6.12
N ALA A 92 -20.41 -12.36 5.89
CA ALA A 92 -20.99 -13.16 6.95
C ALA A 92 -19.96 -14.11 7.61
N LEU A 93 -18.93 -14.57 6.89
CA LEU A 93 -17.84 -15.38 7.47
C LEU A 93 -16.97 -14.51 8.38
N LEU A 94 -16.58 -13.33 7.90
CA LEU A 94 -15.73 -12.40 8.64
C LEU A 94 -16.42 -11.89 9.91
N VAL A 95 -17.72 -11.59 9.85
CA VAL A 95 -18.52 -11.24 11.03
C VAL A 95 -18.54 -12.38 12.06
N ARG A 96 -18.78 -13.62 11.63
CA ARG A 96 -18.68 -14.79 12.53
C ARG A 96 -17.28 -14.99 13.09
N ALA A 97 -16.24 -14.55 12.37
CA ALA A 97 -14.86 -14.55 12.83
C ALA A 97 -14.50 -13.29 13.66
N ASN A 98 -15.50 -12.55 14.16
CA ASN A 98 -15.34 -11.35 14.99
C ASN A 98 -14.70 -10.15 14.29
N TYR A 99 -14.72 -10.11 12.96
CA TYR A 99 -14.37 -8.90 12.22
C TYR A 99 -15.57 -7.97 12.13
N ARG A 100 -15.28 -6.67 12.08
CA ARG A 100 -16.26 -5.62 11.82
C ARG A 100 -15.95 -5.00 10.47
N ARG A 101 -16.98 -4.81 9.65
CA ARG A 101 -16.86 -4.03 8.41
C ARG A 101 -16.52 -2.58 8.75
N LEU A 102 -15.55 -2.01 8.05
CA LEU A 102 -15.20 -0.60 8.20
C LEU A 102 -16.16 0.23 7.35
N GLU A 103 -16.87 1.16 7.98
CA GLU A 103 -17.81 2.04 7.29
C GLU A 103 -17.05 3.10 6.47
N ALA A 104 -17.68 3.61 5.41
CA ALA A 104 -17.04 4.59 4.52
C ALA A 104 -16.57 5.85 5.26
N GLU A 105 -17.35 6.35 6.22
CA GLU A 105 -16.99 7.51 7.02
C GLU A 105 -15.76 7.25 7.91
N GLU A 106 -15.69 6.06 8.50
CA GLU A 106 -14.56 5.67 9.35
C GLU A 106 -13.30 5.44 8.51
N LEU A 107 -13.44 4.85 7.33
CA LEU A 107 -12.36 4.72 6.36
C LEU A 107 -11.84 6.10 5.94
N ASN A 108 -12.72 7.02 5.53
CA ASN A 108 -12.33 8.36 5.11
C ASN A 108 -11.64 9.14 6.24
N ARG A 109 -12.11 8.96 7.49
CA ARG A 109 -11.45 9.55 8.66
C ARG A 109 -10.06 8.96 8.88
N ALA A 110 -9.95 7.64 8.83
CA ALA A 110 -8.67 6.94 8.95
C ALA A 110 -7.66 7.35 7.87
N LEU A 111 -8.12 7.59 6.63
CA LEU A 111 -7.29 8.08 5.53
C LEU A 111 -6.93 9.58 5.63
N ALA A 112 -7.69 10.36 6.42
CA ALA A 112 -7.43 11.78 6.64
C ALA A 112 -6.55 12.05 7.88
N GLU A 113 -6.43 11.07 8.78
CA GLU A 113 -5.55 11.15 9.95
C GLU A 113 -4.07 11.19 9.52
N GLU A 114 -3.22 11.84 10.32
CA GLU A 114 -1.80 11.91 9.99
C GLU A 114 -1.16 10.51 10.04
N SER A 115 -0.63 10.10 8.89
CA SER A 115 0.10 8.84 8.71
C SER A 115 1.18 8.65 9.76
N VAL A 116 1.28 7.42 10.30
CA VAL A 116 2.39 7.05 11.17
C VAL A 116 3.68 7.01 10.35
N PHE A 117 3.63 6.79 9.04
CA PHE A 117 4.81 6.83 8.21
C PHE A 117 5.08 8.25 7.66
N ASN A 118 6.36 8.58 7.50
CA ASN A 118 6.77 9.87 6.93
C ASN A 118 6.64 9.92 5.39
N VAL A 119 5.93 8.95 4.81
CA VAL A 119 5.68 8.82 3.37
C VAL A 119 4.23 9.20 3.12
N GLN A 120 3.96 10.00 2.10
CA GLN A 120 2.58 10.27 1.69
C GLN A 120 2.19 9.23 0.64
N LEU A 121 1.26 8.35 1.01
CA LEU A 121 0.75 7.34 0.10
C LEU A 121 -0.46 7.94 -0.61
N HIS A 122 -0.38 8.09 -1.93
CA HIS A 122 -1.54 8.57 -2.67
C HIS A 122 -2.29 7.37 -3.22
N THR A 123 -3.44 7.08 -2.62
CA THR A 123 -4.36 6.07 -3.13
C THR A 123 -5.37 6.71 -4.06
N GLN A 124 -5.71 6.05 -5.16
CA GLN A 124 -6.82 6.45 -6.02
C GLN A 124 -8.02 5.54 -5.76
N LEU A 125 -8.82 5.91 -4.76
CA LEU A 125 -10.02 5.14 -4.39
C LEU A 125 -11.00 4.99 -5.57
N ASP A 126 -11.02 5.96 -6.49
CA ASP A 126 -11.83 5.93 -7.71
C ASP A 126 -11.42 4.83 -8.71
N ASP A 127 -10.24 4.24 -8.60
CA ASP A 127 -9.84 3.12 -9.46
C ASP A 127 -10.54 1.80 -9.06
N PHE A 128 -11.12 1.75 -7.85
CA PHE A 128 -11.86 0.60 -7.36
C PHE A 128 -13.34 0.71 -7.69
N ALA A 129 -13.91 -0.36 -8.23
CA ALA A 129 -15.34 -0.52 -8.35
C ALA A 129 -15.95 -0.99 -7.02
N GLU A 130 -15.23 -1.81 -6.27
CA GLU A 130 -15.58 -2.24 -4.92
C GLU A 130 -14.35 -2.18 -4.02
N LEU A 131 -14.53 -1.63 -2.83
CA LEU A 131 -13.52 -1.57 -1.78
C LEU A 131 -14.20 -1.88 -0.44
N VAL A 132 -13.88 -3.03 0.14
CA VAL A 132 -14.46 -3.47 1.41
C VAL A 132 -13.34 -3.87 2.36
N LEU A 133 -13.32 -3.23 3.53
CA LEU A 133 -12.38 -3.56 4.59
C LEU A 133 -13.13 -4.14 5.80
N PHE A 134 -12.51 -5.13 6.42
CA PHE A 134 -12.96 -5.73 7.66
C PHE A 134 -11.79 -5.73 8.65
N CYS A 135 -12.01 -5.22 9.85
CA CYS A 135 -10.97 -5.08 10.88
C CYS A 135 -11.33 -5.86 12.15
N ARG A 136 -10.31 -6.35 12.86
CA ARG A 136 -10.46 -7.00 14.19
C ARG A 136 -9.20 -6.77 15.02
N GLY A 137 -9.37 -6.59 16.33
CA GLY A 137 -8.26 -6.34 17.25
C GLY A 137 -7.87 -4.88 17.20
N ILE A 138 -8.07 -4.11 18.27
CA ILE A 138 -7.51 -2.77 18.40
C ILE A 138 -6.48 -2.78 19.52
N THR A 139 -5.26 -2.36 19.22
CA THR A 139 -4.19 -2.28 20.22
C THR A 139 -3.47 -0.96 20.07
N ALA A 140 -3.32 -0.24 21.16
CA ALA A 140 -2.53 0.99 21.19
C ALA A 140 -1.09 0.66 21.59
N LEU A 141 -0.13 1.07 20.76
CA LEU A 141 1.30 0.92 20.99
C LEU A 141 1.96 2.30 21.04
N ASP A 142 2.99 2.46 21.87
CA ASP A 142 3.78 3.68 21.92
C ASP A 142 4.94 3.58 20.92
N GLU A 143 4.85 4.33 19.82
CA GLU A 143 5.83 4.33 18.75
C GLU A 143 6.88 5.44 18.98
N PRO A 144 8.19 5.13 18.92
CA PRO A 144 9.23 6.14 19.01
C PRO A 144 9.29 6.97 17.74
N ARG A 145 9.28 8.29 17.91
CA ARG A 145 9.42 9.27 16.84
C ARG A 145 10.71 10.03 16.97
N GLN A 146 11.23 10.44 15.81
CA GLN A 146 12.38 11.33 15.74
C GLN A 146 12.17 12.42 14.68
N ALA A 147 12.67 13.61 14.99
CA ALA A 147 12.81 14.71 14.06
C ALA A 147 14.27 15.18 14.05
N TRP A 148 14.61 16.01 13.06
CA TRP A 148 15.93 16.65 12.97
C TRP A 148 17.09 15.64 13.00
N PHE A 149 17.06 14.63 12.11
CA PHE A 149 18.09 13.58 12.03
C PHE A 149 18.39 12.87 13.38
N GLY A 150 17.41 12.82 14.29
CA GLY A 150 17.54 12.14 15.58
C GLY A 150 17.76 13.05 16.79
N LEU A 151 17.85 14.37 16.61
CA LEU A 151 18.09 15.34 17.69
C LEU A 151 16.88 15.52 18.62
N LYS A 152 15.65 15.37 18.11
CA LYS A 152 14.43 15.41 18.91
C LYS A 152 13.75 14.06 18.85
N LYS A 153 13.57 13.41 20.01
CA LYS A 153 12.87 12.13 20.15
C LYS A 153 11.66 12.29 21.07
N TRP A 154 10.55 11.66 20.72
CA TRP A 154 9.35 11.59 21.57
C TRP A 154 8.60 10.29 21.27
N THR A 155 7.67 9.90 22.12
CA THR A 155 6.76 8.77 21.88
C THR A 155 5.41 9.28 21.44
N GLN A 156 4.78 8.56 20.51
CA GLN A 156 3.41 8.83 20.08
C GLN A 156 2.60 7.55 20.23
N ARG A 157 1.46 7.64 20.90
CA ARG A 157 0.53 6.52 21.00
C ARG A 157 -0.20 6.36 19.67
N VAL A 158 -0.13 5.14 19.12
CA VAL A 158 -0.69 4.79 17.82
C VAL A 158 -1.62 3.60 17.99
N ASP A 159 -2.83 3.72 17.44
CA ASP A 159 -3.80 2.62 17.39
C ASP A 159 -3.53 1.73 16.18
N TYR A 160 -3.49 0.42 16.42
CA TYR A 160 -3.28 -0.62 15.41
C TYR A 160 -4.49 -1.54 15.30
N PHE A 161 -4.85 -1.88 14.07
CA PHE A 161 -5.67 -3.05 13.78
C PHE A 161 -4.78 -4.30 13.78
N GLN A 162 -5.08 -5.28 14.64
CA GLN A 162 -4.31 -6.53 14.68
C GLN A 162 -4.52 -7.39 13.44
N ARG A 163 -5.71 -7.33 12.84
CA ARG A 163 -6.08 -8.03 11.60
C ARG A 163 -6.93 -7.12 10.72
N VAL A 164 -6.58 -7.02 9.44
CA VAL A 164 -7.38 -6.33 8.42
C VAL A 164 -7.53 -7.23 7.21
N ALA A 165 -8.76 -7.60 6.86
CA ALA A 165 -9.09 -8.26 5.61
C ALA A 165 -9.59 -7.21 4.62
N ILE A 166 -9.08 -7.26 3.39
CA ILE A 166 -9.47 -6.34 2.32
C ILE A 166 -9.93 -7.14 1.10
N TYR A 167 -11.10 -6.77 0.59
CA TYR A 167 -11.56 -7.15 -0.72
C TYR A 167 -11.59 -5.91 -1.61
N THR A 168 -10.91 -5.98 -2.76
CA THR A 168 -10.93 -4.92 -3.76
C THR A 168 -11.30 -5.48 -5.11
N ARG A 169 -11.99 -4.69 -5.93
CA ARG A 169 -12.19 -4.94 -7.36
C ARG A 169 -11.81 -3.70 -8.13
N PHE A 170 -10.92 -3.83 -9.11
CA PHE A 170 -10.61 -2.73 -10.02
C PHE A 170 -11.75 -2.49 -10.99
N LYS A 171 -11.90 -1.25 -11.44
CA LYS A 171 -12.81 -0.91 -12.56
C LYS A 171 -12.38 -1.60 -13.86
N GLU A 172 -13.27 -1.61 -14.83
CA GLU A 172 -13.00 -2.20 -16.15
C GLU A 172 -11.98 -1.37 -16.95
N ARG A 173 -11.47 -1.96 -18.04
CA ARG A 173 -10.38 -1.38 -18.84
C ARG A 173 -10.72 0.00 -19.39
N GLU A 174 -11.98 0.24 -19.72
CA GLU A 174 -12.50 1.51 -20.26
C GLU A 174 -12.22 2.69 -19.32
N HIS A 175 -12.35 2.48 -18.01
CA HIS A 175 -12.07 3.50 -17.00
C HIS A 175 -10.61 3.97 -17.05
N PHE A 176 -9.67 3.04 -17.15
CA PHE A 176 -8.24 3.34 -17.16
C PHE A 176 -7.77 3.92 -18.50
N VAL A 177 -8.36 3.47 -19.61
CA VAL A 177 -8.11 4.06 -20.94
C VAL A 177 -8.57 5.53 -20.96
N GLY A 178 -9.74 5.84 -20.38
CA GLY A 178 -10.23 7.22 -20.25
C GLY A 178 -9.31 8.13 -19.43
N LYS A 179 -8.56 7.58 -18.46
CA LYS A 179 -7.54 8.29 -17.68
C LYS A 179 -6.15 8.33 -18.36
N GLY A 180 -6.01 7.84 -19.59
CA GLY A 180 -4.75 7.80 -20.33
C GLY A 180 -3.73 6.76 -19.82
N ARG A 181 -4.14 5.83 -18.95
CA ARG A 181 -3.26 4.79 -18.38
C ARG A 181 -3.26 3.54 -19.25
N LYS A 182 -2.24 3.41 -20.11
CA LYS A 182 -2.14 2.29 -21.07
C LYS A 182 -1.48 1.02 -20.51
N ARG A 183 -0.61 1.15 -19.51
CA ARG A 183 0.03 0.02 -18.81
C ARG A 183 -0.36 0.07 -17.34
N LEU A 184 -1.06 -0.97 -16.88
CA LEU A 184 -1.46 -1.13 -15.49
C LEU A 184 -0.60 -2.23 -14.85
N PRO A 185 -0.15 -2.07 -13.60
CA PRO A 185 0.55 -3.12 -12.87
C PRO A 185 -0.38 -4.24 -12.37
N PHE A 186 -1.67 -4.17 -12.71
CA PHE A 186 -2.73 -5.11 -12.33
C PHE A 186 -3.70 -5.32 -13.50
N THR A 187 -4.55 -6.34 -13.39
CA THR A 187 -5.58 -6.66 -14.39
C THR A 187 -6.85 -5.82 -14.12
N ALA A 188 -7.37 -5.13 -15.14
CA ALA A 188 -8.63 -4.40 -15.00
C ALA A 188 -9.79 -5.39 -14.75
N GLY A 189 -10.76 -5.00 -13.92
CA GLY A 189 -11.89 -5.86 -13.53
C GLY A 189 -11.55 -6.99 -12.55
N SER A 190 -10.26 -7.24 -12.24
CA SER A 190 -9.88 -8.32 -11.32
C SER A 190 -10.22 -8.00 -9.87
N SER A 191 -10.57 -9.03 -9.11
CA SER A 191 -10.77 -8.94 -7.67
C SER A 191 -9.54 -9.45 -6.92
N ILE A 192 -9.27 -8.85 -5.77
CA ILE A 192 -8.17 -9.22 -4.89
C ILE A 192 -8.70 -9.31 -3.46
N LEU A 193 -8.44 -10.45 -2.81
CA LEU A 193 -8.69 -10.66 -1.39
C LEU A 193 -7.35 -10.83 -0.66
N LYS A 194 -7.07 -9.97 0.32
CA LYS A 194 -5.84 -10.03 1.14
C LYS A 194 -6.13 -9.91 2.62
N LEU A 195 -5.26 -10.51 3.44
CA LEU A 195 -5.29 -10.41 4.90
C LEU A 195 -3.97 -9.85 5.40
N PHE A 196 -4.06 -8.84 6.25
CA PHE A 196 -2.94 -8.12 6.83
C PHE A 196 -2.97 -8.18 8.36
N GLN A 197 -1.81 -7.91 8.96
CA GLN A 197 -1.62 -7.92 10.41
C GLN A 197 -0.91 -6.65 10.86
N ASN A 198 -1.23 -6.16 12.06
CA ASN A 198 -0.56 -5.03 12.71
C ASN A 198 -0.50 -3.78 11.82
N ILE A 199 -1.67 -3.33 11.38
CA ILE A 199 -1.79 -2.16 10.50
C ILE A 199 -2.18 -0.94 11.33
N PRO A 200 -1.41 0.16 11.27
CA PRO A 200 -1.82 1.38 11.96
C PRO A 200 -3.15 1.86 11.40
N ARG A 201 -4.04 2.29 12.30
CA ARG A 201 -5.38 2.75 11.92
C ARG A 201 -5.35 3.91 10.93
N ALA A 202 -4.41 4.84 11.12
CA ALA A 202 -4.23 6.00 10.25
C ALA A 202 -3.53 5.67 8.91
N ASP A 203 -3.06 4.43 8.72
CA ASP A 203 -2.25 4.01 7.55
C ASP A 203 -2.90 2.90 6.74
N LEU A 204 -4.24 2.86 6.71
CA LEU A 204 -4.98 1.90 5.88
C LEU A 204 -4.66 2.03 4.39
N GLU A 205 -4.20 3.21 3.93
CA GLU A 205 -3.75 3.48 2.57
C GLU A 205 -2.62 2.57 2.09
N MET A 206 -1.80 2.06 3.00
CA MET A 206 -0.72 1.12 2.68
C MET A 206 -1.24 -0.24 2.20
N LEU A 207 -2.49 -0.58 2.49
CA LEU A 207 -3.08 -1.87 2.11
C LEU A 207 -3.54 -1.91 0.66
N PHE A 208 -3.70 -0.75 0.04
CA PHE A 208 -4.31 -0.67 -1.27
C PHE A 208 -3.32 -1.05 -2.37
N PRO A 209 -3.73 -1.87 -3.35
CA PRO A 209 -2.84 -2.36 -4.40
C PRO A 209 -2.40 -1.28 -5.42
N ASN A 210 -3.02 -0.09 -5.41
CA ASN A 210 -2.73 1.01 -6.35
C ASN A 210 -2.09 2.23 -5.68
N THR A 211 -1.31 1.99 -4.62
CA THR A 211 -0.71 3.07 -3.85
C THR A 211 0.62 3.53 -4.44
N ASP A 212 0.71 4.81 -4.80
CA ASP A 212 1.95 5.44 -5.25
C ASP A 212 2.69 6.08 -4.06
N VAL A 213 4.00 5.82 -3.97
CA VAL A 213 4.89 6.48 -3.00
C VAL A 213 5.18 7.90 -3.47
N ARG A 214 4.73 8.91 -2.71
CA ARG A 214 5.07 10.31 -2.96
C ARG A 214 5.81 10.91 -1.77
N MET A 215 6.82 11.73 -2.07
CA MET A 215 7.48 12.54 -1.06
C MET A 215 6.56 13.68 -0.61
N LYS A 216 6.52 13.94 0.71
CA LYS A 216 5.86 15.13 1.27
C LYS A 216 6.49 16.40 0.69
N THR A 217 5.70 17.46 0.45
CA THR A 217 6.19 18.71 -0.17
C THR A 217 7.38 19.32 0.55
N GLY A 218 7.37 19.30 1.89
CA GLY A 218 8.50 19.78 2.69
C GLY A 218 9.80 18.98 2.46
N GLN A 219 9.69 17.66 2.28
CA GLN A 219 10.85 16.81 1.95
C GLN A 219 11.32 17.03 0.50
N LYS A 220 10.40 17.27 -0.45
CA LYS A 220 10.77 17.64 -1.82
C LYS A 220 11.59 18.93 -1.84
N LEU A 221 11.22 19.92 -1.03
CA LEU A 221 11.99 21.16 -0.88
C LEU A 221 13.35 20.91 -0.21
N LEU A 222 13.38 20.13 0.87
CA LEU A 222 14.62 19.82 1.61
C LEU A 222 15.68 19.14 0.71
N VAL A 223 15.26 18.28 -0.22
CA VAL A 223 16.16 17.61 -1.17
C VAL A 223 16.39 18.46 -2.43
N GLY A 224 15.34 19.10 -2.93
CA GLY A 224 15.39 19.87 -4.18
C GLY A 224 16.26 21.13 -4.08
N VAL A 225 16.20 21.86 -2.97
CA VAL A 225 16.97 23.11 -2.80
C VAL A 225 18.48 22.86 -2.83
N PRO A 226 19.06 21.91 -2.04
CA PRO A 226 20.48 21.58 -2.13
C PRO A 226 20.88 21.04 -3.50
N ALA A 227 20.03 20.24 -4.15
CA ALA A 227 20.32 19.69 -5.48
C ALA A 227 20.41 20.80 -6.53
N ILE A 228 19.49 21.77 -6.52
CA ILE A 228 19.52 22.93 -7.43
C ILE A 228 20.72 23.81 -7.10
N ALA A 229 20.95 24.15 -5.83
CA ALA A 229 22.05 25.01 -5.43
C ALA A 229 23.42 24.39 -5.80
N GLY A 230 23.60 23.09 -5.55
CA GLY A 230 24.79 22.34 -5.95
C GLY A 230 24.96 22.28 -7.47
N GLY A 231 23.86 22.04 -8.21
CA GLY A 231 23.85 22.05 -9.67
C GLY A 231 24.27 23.41 -10.25
N VAL A 232 23.70 24.50 -9.75
CA VAL A 232 24.05 25.87 -10.15
C VAL A 232 25.50 26.17 -9.82
N LEU A 233 25.98 25.81 -8.62
CA LEU A 233 27.37 26.02 -8.24
C LEU A 233 28.32 25.28 -9.19
N VAL A 234 28.04 24.02 -9.52
CA VAL A 234 28.85 23.24 -10.47
C VAL A 234 28.79 23.85 -11.87
N LEU A 235 27.61 24.29 -12.34
CA LEU A 235 27.48 24.95 -13.63
C LEU A 235 28.33 26.22 -13.70
N VAL A 236 28.23 27.10 -12.69
CA VAL A 236 28.97 28.36 -12.65
C VAL A 236 30.46 28.12 -12.52
N THR A 237 30.90 27.24 -11.62
CA THR A 237 32.31 27.04 -11.31
C THR A 237 33.06 26.18 -12.34
N LYS A 238 32.42 25.16 -12.92
CA LYS A 238 33.08 24.24 -13.87
C LYS A 238 32.77 24.56 -15.33
N LEU A 239 31.59 25.10 -15.62
CA LEU A 239 31.12 25.33 -16.99
C LEU A 239 30.91 26.81 -17.29
N GLY A 240 31.05 27.73 -16.34
CA GLY A 240 30.76 29.15 -16.54
C GLY A 240 31.60 29.79 -17.64
N ALA A 241 32.91 29.54 -17.64
CA ALA A 241 33.81 30.03 -18.68
C ALA A 241 33.49 29.41 -20.06
N SER A 242 33.21 28.10 -20.09
CA SER A 242 32.87 27.38 -21.32
C SER A 242 31.52 27.82 -21.89
N LEU A 243 30.51 28.07 -21.05
CA LEU A 243 29.18 28.56 -21.44
C LEU A 243 29.24 30.00 -21.95
N LEU A 244 30.05 30.87 -21.32
CA LEU A 244 30.29 32.23 -21.82
C LEU A 244 30.95 32.21 -23.19
N LEU A 245 31.98 31.38 -23.39
CA LEU A 245 32.64 31.22 -24.69
C LEU A 245 31.68 30.72 -25.78
N VAL A 246 30.85 29.73 -25.47
CA VAL A 246 29.81 29.24 -26.39
C VAL A 246 28.78 30.33 -26.69
N GLY A 247 28.35 31.11 -25.69
CA GLY A 247 27.42 32.22 -25.88
C GLY A 247 27.98 33.31 -26.79
N VAL A 248 29.26 33.65 -26.66
CA VAL A 248 29.96 34.61 -27.54
C VAL A 248 30.08 34.06 -28.97
N LEU A 249 30.41 32.78 -29.13
CA LEU A 249 30.44 32.09 -30.44
C LEU A 249 29.07 32.08 -31.14
N ILE A 250 28.00 31.81 -30.40
CA ILE A 250 26.63 31.84 -30.92
C ILE A 250 26.22 33.28 -31.28
N GLY A 251 26.57 34.26 -30.44
CA GLY A 251 26.32 35.68 -30.71
C GLY A 251 27.02 36.16 -31.99
N TRP A 252 28.25 35.73 -32.21
CA TRP A 252 28.96 35.96 -33.48
C TRP A 252 28.27 35.27 -34.66
N TRP A 253 27.87 34.00 -34.53
CA TRP A 253 27.21 33.25 -35.61
C TRP A 253 25.86 33.84 -36.03
N ILE A 254 25.11 34.41 -35.09
CA ILE A 254 23.81 35.07 -35.34
C ILE A 254 23.99 36.52 -35.83
N GLY A 255 25.23 37.03 -35.89
CA GLY A 255 25.53 38.39 -36.37
C GLY A 255 25.24 39.49 -35.35
N LEU A 256 25.17 39.14 -34.05
CA LEU A 256 25.06 40.10 -32.94
C LEU A 256 26.42 40.65 -32.50
N ALA A 257 27.53 40.08 -32.99
CA ALA A 257 28.89 40.52 -32.71
C ALA A 257 29.69 40.63 -34.03
N ASP A 258 30.22 41.83 -34.29
CA ASP A 258 30.86 42.18 -35.58
C ASP A 258 32.34 41.76 -35.69
N GLU A 259 32.98 41.37 -34.59
CA GLU A 259 34.40 41.00 -34.59
C GLU A 259 34.63 39.49 -34.35
N PRO A 260 35.44 38.82 -35.19
CA PRO A 260 35.85 37.45 -34.92
C PRO A 260 36.77 37.43 -33.69
N GLN A 261 36.32 36.81 -32.60
CA GLN A 261 37.16 36.66 -31.43
C GLN A 261 38.40 35.82 -31.77
N LYS A 262 39.59 36.44 -31.60
CA LYS A 262 40.85 35.71 -31.58
C LYS A 262 40.94 34.94 -30.26
N MET A 263 40.52 33.68 -30.28
CA MET A 263 40.56 32.83 -29.09
C MET A 263 42.01 32.64 -28.63
N GLU A 264 42.31 33.07 -27.41
CA GLU A 264 43.61 32.83 -26.78
C GLU A 264 43.74 31.34 -26.40
N ALA A 265 44.96 30.81 -26.28
CA ALA A 265 45.19 29.41 -25.92
C ALA A 265 44.49 28.98 -24.61
N LYS A 266 44.26 29.93 -23.69
CA LYS A 266 43.55 29.72 -22.42
C LYS A 266 42.04 29.52 -22.61
N GLU A 267 41.47 30.15 -23.62
CA GLU A 267 40.04 30.06 -23.93
C GLU A 267 39.71 28.74 -24.63
N ILE A 268 40.61 28.28 -25.51
CA ILE A 268 40.52 26.96 -26.17
C ILE A 268 40.64 25.83 -25.14
N THR A 269 41.58 25.95 -24.19
CA THR A 269 41.74 24.94 -23.12
C THR A 269 40.54 24.90 -22.17
N ALA A 270 39.95 26.05 -21.83
CA ALA A 270 38.70 26.12 -21.06
C ALA A 270 37.50 25.50 -21.81
N LEU A 271 37.43 25.67 -23.14
CA LEU A 271 36.39 25.07 -23.96
C LEU A 271 36.55 23.54 -24.05
N CYS A 272 37.77 23.05 -24.28
CA CYS A 272 38.08 21.62 -24.32
C CYS A 272 37.83 20.92 -22.97
N LEU A 273 38.20 21.57 -21.85
CA LEU A 273 37.91 21.06 -20.50
C LEU A 273 36.40 21.00 -20.24
N GLY A 274 35.64 22.03 -20.66
CA GLY A 274 34.18 22.04 -20.57
C GLY A 274 33.52 20.92 -21.39
N LEU A 275 33.99 20.69 -22.62
CA LEU A 275 33.53 19.62 -23.50
C LEU A 275 33.85 18.22 -22.95
N LEU A 276 35.06 18.00 -22.41
CA LEU A 276 35.44 16.75 -21.76
C LEU A 276 34.59 16.47 -20.51
N ALA A 277 34.29 17.50 -19.71
CA ALA A 277 33.41 17.37 -18.55
C ALA A 277 31.97 17.00 -18.95
N LEU A 278 31.45 17.60 -20.03
CA LEU A 278 30.12 17.29 -20.58
C LEU A 278 30.05 15.88 -21.17
N LEU A 279 31.02 15.49 -22.00
CA LEU A 279 31.11 14.14 -22.57
C LEU A 279 31.26 13.07 -21.48
N GLY A 280 32.09 13.33 -20.46
CA GLY A 280 32.25 12.43 -19.32
C GLY A 280 30.99 12.30 -18.46
N TYR A 281 30.15 13.34 -18.41
CA TYR A 281 28.84 13.27 -17.73
C TYR A 281 27.82 12.48 -18.55
N VAL A 282 27.71 12.75 -19.86
CA VAL A 282 26.78 12.06 -20.77
C VAL A 282 27.11 10.58 -20.91
N TRP A 283 28.39 10.19 -20.90
CA TRP A 283 28.79 8.78 -21.00
C TRP A 283 28.48 7.96 -19.73
N ARG A 284 28.18 8.63 -18.61
CA ARG A 284 27.92 8.00 -17.31
C ARG A 284 26.42 7.92 -16.95
N GLN A 285 25.56 8.64 -17.69
CA GLN A 285 24.09 8.51 -17.62
C GLN A 285 23.61 7.44 -18.59
#